data_AF-X1DFD8-F1
#
_entry.id   AF-X1DFD8-F1
#
_cell.length_a   1.000
_cell.length_b   1.000
_cell.length_c   1.000
_cell.angle_alpha   90.00
_cell.angle_beta   90.00
_cell.angle_gamma   90.00
#
_symmetry.space_group_name_H-M   'P 1'
#
loop_
_entity.id
_entity.type
_entity.pdbx_description
1 polymer ?
#
loop_
_entity_poly.entity_id
_entity_poly.type
_entity_poly.pdbx_seq_one_letter_code
_entity_poly.pdbx_strand_id
1 'polypeptide(L)'
;ELGVGKIPDSLRRAMTNIASVGNPFGEAREKRGDWAERLPVKPFAEGMELLYFSGCFPAYDARARKVAQATAGILEKAGVDFGILGYQEVCCGESVRKAGNEKLFQSLAQHNIGAFDENGVRRILTTSPHCYHTFKNEYPEFGRDFEIIHYTQYFARLIAEERIKFNKKLNKKVTYHDPCYLGRHNNIYDEPRQILRSIPGLELVEMPDSRQKSLCCGGGGGGIWLDTKKG
;
A
#
# COMPACT_ATOMS: atom_id res chain seq x y z
N GLU A 1 8.57 2.89 30.48
CA GLU A 1 8.05 4.28 30.37
C GLU A 1 8.53 4.86 29.04
N LEU A 2 7.61 5.20 28.16
CA LEU A 2 7.90 5.84 26.86
C LEU A 2 7.90 7.35 27.08
N GLY A 3 9.05 8.00 26.81
CA GLY A 3 9.30 9.42 26.49
C GLY A 3 8.42 10.52 27.08
N VAL A 4 9.07 11.54 27.65
CA VAL A 4 8.56 12.75 28.32
C VAL A 4 7.68 13.70 27.44
N GLY A 5 7.20 13.26 26.27
CA GLY A 5 6.36 14.03 25.36
C GLY A 5 4.91 13.53 25.34
N LYS A 6 3.93 14.44 25.44
CA LYS A 6 2.51 14.08 25.30
C LYS A 6 2.23 13.63 23.86
N ILE A 7 2.05 12.32 23.65
CA ILE A 7 1.64 11.75 22.37
C ILE A 7 0.23 12.31 22.02
N PRO A 8 0.02 12.85 20.81
CA PRO A 8 -1.30 13.30 20.35
C PRO A 8 -2.38 12.22 20.47
N ASP A 9 -3.59 12.60 20.88
CA ASP A 9 -4.68 11.65 21.14
C ASP A 9 -5.02 10.79 19.92
N SER A 10 -5.05 11.39 18.74
CA SER A 10 -5.34 10.72 17.48
C SER A 10 -4.29 9.67 17.11
N LEU A 11 -3.01 10.00 17.27
CA LEU A 11 -1.91 9.06 17.07
C LEU A 11 -1.98 7.92 18.08
N ARG A 12 -2.23 8.23 19.36
CA ARG A 12 -2.37 7.21 20.41
C ARG A 12 -3.51 6.24 20.10
N ARG A 13 -4.68 6.75 19.69
CA ARG A 13 -5.83 5.91 19.29
C ARG A 13 -5.46 4.96 18.15
N ALA A 14 -4.82 5.45 17.10
CA ALA A 14 -4.38 4.60 16.00
C ALA A 14 -3.41 3.50 16.46
N MET A 15 -2.44 3.84 17.33
CA MET A 15 -1.49 2.85 17.88
C MET A 15 -2.18 1.81 18.77
N THR A 16 -3.13 2.24 19.62
CA THR A 16 -3.93 1.33 20.45
C THR A 16 -4.75 0.38 19.59
N ASN A 17 -5.40 0.87 18.53
CA ASN A 17 -6.17 0.04 17.60
C ASN A 17 -5.29 -0.96 16.84
N ILE A 18 -4.11 -0.53 16.37
CA ILE A 18 -3.17 -1.44 15.71
C ILE A 18 -2.72 -2.53 16.69
N ALA A 19 -2.43 -2.18 17.94
CA ALA A 19 -2.02 -3.14 18.95
C ALA A 19 -3.13 -4.15 19.31
N SER A 20 -4.40 -3.73 19.30
CA SER A 20 -5.52 -4.59 19.69
C SER A 20 -6.05 -5.46 18.56
N VAL A 21 -6.28 -4.88 17.38
CA VAL A 21 -6.97 -5.53 16.26
C VAL A 21 -6.16 -5.51 14.96
N GLY A 22 -4.89 -5.11 15.01
CA GLY A 22 -3.98 -5.17 13.86
C GLY A 22 -4.27 -4.13 12.77
N ASN A 23 -5.15 -3.15 13.00
CA ASN A 23 -5.42 -2.07 12.04
C ASN A 23 -5.72 -0.74 12.75
N PRO A 24 -5.41 0.41 12.11
CA PRO A 24 -5.55 1.72 12.75
C PRO A 24 -6.99 2.19 12.95
N PHE A 25 -7.95 1.58 12.25
CA PHE A 25 -9.36 1.99 12.27
C PHE A 25 -10.13 1.36 13.44
N GLY A 26 -9.56 0.37 14.15
CA GLY A 26 -10.24 -0.31 15.24
C GLY A 26 -11.36 -1.26 14.77
N GLU A 27 -11.40 -1.57 13.47
CA GLU A 27 -12.39 -2.46 12.88
C GLU A 27 -12.02 -3.94 13.10
N ALA A 28 -13.00 -4.82 13.03
CA ALA A 28 -12.79 -6.27 13.11
C ALA A 28 -11.86 -6.76 11.98
N ARG A 29 -10.99 -7.73 12.27
CA ARG A 29 -9.98 -8.24 11.32
C ARG A 29 -10.62 -8.94 10.12
N GLU A 30 -11.72 -9.63 10.37
CA GLU A 30 -12.56 -10.34 9.41
C GLU A 30 -13.01 -9.40 8.28
N LYS A 31 -13.22 -8.11 8.60
CA LYS A 31 -13.64 -7.09 7.64
C LYS A 31 -12.58 -6.65 6.65
N ARG A 32 -11.32 -7.10 6.79
CA ARG A 32 -10.22 -6.65 5.91
C ARG A 32 -10.47 -7.02 4.45
N GLY A 33 -11.16 -8.12 4.22
CA GLY A 33 -11.51 -8.63 2.89
C GLY A 33 -12.78 -8.03 2.28
N ASP A 34 -13.59 -7.29 3.04
CA ASP A 34 -14.94 -6.86 2.63
C ASP A 34 -14.98 -6.07 1.32
N TRP A 35 -13.89 -5.35 1.00
CA TRP A 35 -13.79 -4.59 -0.26
C TRP A 35 -13.90 -5.50 -1.50
N ALA A 36 -13.61 -6.80 -1.35
CA ALA A 36 -13.54 -7.78 -2.41
C ALA A 36 -14.81 -8.64 -2.56
N GLU A 37 -15.80 -8.57 -1.66
CA GLU A 37 -16.98 -9.47 -1.65
C GLU A 37 -17.77 -9.52 -2.97
N ARG A 38 -17.73 -8.44 -3.75
CA ARG A 38 -18.45 -8.32 -5.04
C ARG A 38 -17.54 -8.46 -6.26
N LEU A 39 -16.32 -8.94 -6.05
CA LEU A 39 -15.30 -9.14 -7.07
C LEU A 39 -14.86 -10.60 -7.05
N PRO A 40 -14.41 -11.15 -8.19
CA PRO A 40 -13.92 -12.53 -8.25
C PRO A 40 -12.48 -12.64 -7.72
N VAL A 41 -12.20 -11.99 -6.59
CA VAL A 41 -10.91 -12.07 -5.88
C VAL A 41 -10.92 -13.31 -5.01
N LYS A 42 -9.92 -14.16 -5.17
CA LYS A 42 -9.81 -15.42 -4.43
C LYS A 42 -9.00 -15.22 -3.14
N PRO A 43 -9.24 -16.03 -2.11
CA PRO A 43 -8.25 -16.24 -1.06
C PRO A 43 -6.92 -16.65 -1.70
N PHE A 44 -5.81 -16.14 -1.18
CA PHE A 44 -4.49 -16.53 -1.64
C PHE A 44 -4.27 -18.02 -1.36
N ALA A 45 -3.67 -18.72 -2.31
CA ALA A 45 -3.25 -20.11 -2.17
C ALA A 45 -1.82 -20.26 -2.68
N GLU A 46 -1.06 -21.20 -2.10
CA GLU A 46 0.30 -21.48 -2.55
C GLU A 46 0.31 -21.81 -4.05
N GLY A 47 1.24 -21.19 -4.77
CA GLY A 47 1.38 -21.33 -6.23
C GLY A 47 0.80 -20.17 -7.04
N MET A 48 -0.04 -19.31 -6.44
CA MET A 48 -0.49 -18.07 -7.10
C MET A 48 0.69 -17.12 -7.37
N GLU A 49 0.59 -16.33 -8.45
CA GLU A 49 1.65 -15.39 -8.85
C GLU A 49 1.83 -14.28 -7.81
N LEU A 50 0.74 -13.76 -7.25
CA LEU A 50 0.76 -12.58 -6.39
C LEU A 50 -0.16 -12.66 -5.18
N LEU A 51 0.39 -12.31 -4.01
CA LEU A 51 -0.42 -11.79 -2.92
C LEU A 51 -0.70 -10.30 -3.18
N TYR A 52 -1.97 -9.90 -3.25
CA TYR A 52 -2.32 -8.48 -3.23
C TYR A 52 -2.56 -7.97 -1.81
N PHE A 53 -1.58 -7.28 -1.24
CA PHE A 53 -1.70 -6.60 0.05
C PHE A 53 -2.25 -5.18 -0.14
N SER A 54 -3.55 -5.00 0.09
CA SER A 54 -4.25 -3.73 -0.15
C SER A 54 -3.88 -2.60 0.83
N GLY A 55 -3.39 -2.96 2.02
CA GLY A 55 -3.09 -2.02 3.10
C GLY A 55 -4.35 -1.53 3.85
N CYS A 56 -4.15 -0.79 4.94
CA CYS A 56 -5.24 -0.48 5.87
C CYS A 56 -6.30 0.45 5.28
N PHE A 57 -5.90 1.50 4.55
CA PHE A 57 -6.86 2.46 3.99
C PHE A 57 -7.78 1.80 2.97
N PRO A 58 -7.28 1.15 1.89
CA PRO A 58 -8.17 0.48 0.94
C PRO A 58 -8.98 -0.69 1.55
N ALA A 59 -8.50 -1.33 2.62
CA ALA A 59 -9.26 -2.36 3.30
C ALA A 59 -10.46 -1.80 4.10
N TYR A 60 -10.26 -0.74 4.88
CA TYR A 60 -11.25 -0.30 5.87
C TYR A 60 -11.94 1.03 5.55
N ASP A 61 -11.27 2.01 4.94
CA ASP A 61 -11.87 3.30 4.62
C ASP A 61 -12.79 3.20 3.40
N ALA A 62 -14.07 3.53 3.59
CA ALA A 62 -15.09 3.39 2.56
C ALA A 62 -14.78 4.17 1.27
N ARG A 63 -14.07 5.30 1.35
CA ARG A 63 -13.71 6.11 0.17
C ARG A 63 -12.50 5.52 -0.55
N ALA A 64 -11.60 4.87 0.18
CA ALA A 64 -10.40 4.24 -0.34
C ALA A 64 -10.64 2.81 -0.88
N ARG A 65 -11.71 2.11 -0.47
CA ARG A 65 -12.07 0.76 -0.99
C ARG A 65 -12.06 0.66 -2.52
N LYS A 66 -12.51 1.72 -3.20
CA LYS A 66 -12.50 1.81 -4.67
C LYS A 66 -11.11 1.64 -5.28
N VAL A 67 -10.04 1.96 -4.54
CA VAL A 67 -8.65 1.78 -4.99
C VAL A 67 -8.33 0.28 -5.05
N ALA A 68 -8.61 -0.47 -3.99
CA ALA A 68 -8.39 -1.92 -3.98
C ALA A 68 -9.23 -2.64 -5.04
N GLN A 69 -10.50 -2.23 -5.17
CA GLN A 69 -11.40 -2.75 -6.19
C GLN A 69 -10.92 -2.48 -7.61
N ALA A 70 -10.43 -1.26 -7.88
CA ALA A 70 -9.87 -0.91 -9.19
C ALA A 70 -8.57 -1.68 -9.48
N THR A 71 -7.68 -1.83 -8.49
CA THR A 71 -6.46 -2.62 -8.61
C THR A 71 -6.78 -4.08 -8.93
N ALA A 72 -7.68 -4.72 -8.17
CA ALA A 72 -8.12 -6.09 -8.42
C ALA A 72 -8.74 -6.26 -9.81
N GLY A 73 -9.63 -5.33 -10.22
CA GLY A 73 -10.25 -5.40 -11.54
C GLY A 73 -9.27 -5.20 -12.70
N ILE A 74 -8.18 -4.46 -12.50
CA ILE A 74 -7.09 -4.35 -13.50
C ILE A 74 -6.29 -5.65 -13.56
N LEU A 75 -5.93 -6.22 -12.42
CA LEU A 75 -5.20 -7.50 -12.34
C LEU A 75 -5.98 -8.63 -13.01
N GLU A 76 -7.28 -8.73 -12.71
CA GLU A 76 -8.18 -9.70 -13.32
C GLU A 76 -8.24 -9.56 -14.84
N LYS A 77 -8.46 -8.34 -15.34
CA LYS A 77 -8.50 -8.07 -16.79
C LYS A 77 -7.18 -8.36 -17.49
N ALA A 78 -6.05 -8.21 -16.78
CA ALA A 78 -4.73 -8.55 -17.28
C ALA A 78 -4.43 -10.06 -17.18
N GLY A 79 -5.36 -10.88 -16.69
CA GLY A 79 -5.20 -12.33 -16.53
C GLY A 79 -4.11 -12.69 -15.52
N VAL A 80 -3.95 -11.89 -14.47
CA VAL A 80 -2.96 -12.13 -13.41
C VAL A 80 -3.55 -13.08 -12.39
N ASP A 81 -2.80 -14.10 -11.99
CA ASP A 81 -3.21 -15.03 -10.93
C ASP A 81 -2.84 -14.46 -9.55
N PHE A 82 -3.82 -13.96 -8.82
CA PHE A 82 -3.60 -13.30 -7.53
C PHE A 82 -4.67 -13.67 -6.50
N GLY A 83 -4.30 -13.51 -5.23
CA GLY A 83 -5.23 -13.65 -4.12
C GLY A 83 -4.94 -12.68 -2.98
N ILE A 84 -5.77 -12.73 -1.94
CA ILE A 84 -5.65 -11.93 -0.71
C ILE A 84 -5.66 -12.84 0.52
N LEU A 85 -4.99 -12.45 1.60
CA LEU A 85 -5.01 -13.21 2.86
C LEU A 85 -6.06 -12.71 3.86
N GLY A 86 -6.73 -11.59 3.56
CA GLY A 86 -7.85 -11.09 4.35
C GLY A 86 -7.50 -10.95 5.83
N TYR A 87 -8.27 -11.58 6.72
CA TYR A 87 -8.12 -11.45 8.18
C TYR A 87 -6.77 -11.92 8.73
N GLN A 88 -6.02 -12.75 7.99
CA GLN A 88 -4.69 -13.22 8.40
C GLN A 88 -3.66 -12.09 8.39
N GLU A 89 -3.86 -11.05 7.57
CA GLU A 89 -2.99 -9.88 7.49
C GLU A 89 -3.27 -8.86 8.59
N VAL A 90 -2.22 -8.22 9.08
CA VAL A 90 -2.31 -7.02 9.93
C VAL A 90 -1.67 -5.82 9.24
N CYS A 91 -1.68 -4.65 9.88
CA CYS A 91 -1.01 -3.45 9.40
C CYS A 91 0.46 -3.76 9.08
N CYS A 92 1.00 -3.18 7.99
CA CYS A 92 2.44 -3.32 7.67
C CYS A 92 3.37 -2.76 8.75
N GLY A 93 2.84 -1.93 9.67
CA GLY A 93 3.61 -1.41 10.80
C GLY A 93 4.43 -0.15 10.50
N GLU A 94 4.40 0.40 9.28
CA GLU A 94 5.19 1.60 8.92
C GLU A 94 5.02 2.73 9.95
N SER A 95 3.79 3.16 10.20
CA SER A 95 3.54 4.30 11.08
C SER A 95 3.82 4.00 12.54
N VAL A 96 3.73 2.72 12.94
CA VAL A 96 4.08 2.24 14.27
C VAL A 96 5.57 2.42 14.50
N ARG A 97 6.38 1.98 13.53
CA ARG A 97 7.83 2.11 13.60
C ARG A 97 8.26 3.57 13.60
N LYS A 98 7.67 4.40 12.72
CA LYS A 98 8.00 5.84 12.66
C LYS A 98 7.54 6.62 13.88
N ALA A 99 6.52 6.14 14.60
CA ALA A 99 6.12 6.66 15.91
C ALA A 99 7.05 6.20 17.06
N GLY A 100 8.10 5.42 16.78
CA GLY A 100 9.07 4.94 17.76
C GLY A 100 8.62 3.73 18.58
N ASN A 101 7.51 3.08 18.23
CA ASN A 101 7.03 1.90 18.92
C ASN A 101 7.60 0.62 18.31
N GLU A 102 8.90 0.39 18.52
CA GLU A 102 9.61 -0.74 17.92
C GLU A 102 9.00 -2.08 18.33
N LYS A 103 8.67 -2.28 19.61
CA LYS A 103 8.08 -3.56 20.08
C LYS A 103 6.81 -3.95 19.35
N LEU A 104 5.90 -3.00 19.12
CA LEU A 104 4.68 -3.27 18.37
C LEU A 104 5.00 -3.52 16.89
N PHE A 105 5.93 -2.78 16.30
CA PHE A 105 6.38 -3.03 14.93
C PHE A 105 6.93 -4.46 14.75
N GLN A 106 7.80 -4.92 15.65
CA GLN A 106 8.36 -6.29 15.61
C GLN A 106 7.23 -7.34 15.66
N SER A 107 6.23 -7.15 16.52
CA SER A 107 5.08 -8.05 16.63
C SER A 107 4.26 -8.10 15.33
N LEU A 108 4.00 -6.94 14.71
CA LEU A 108 3.28 -6.87 13.42
C LEU A 108 4.08 -7.48 12.27
N ALA A 109 5.39 -7.24 12.24
CA ALA A 109 6.29 -7.79 11.24
C ALA A 109 6.31 -9.32 11.33
N GLN A 110 6.55 -9.88 12.51
CA GLN A 110 6.53 -11.32 12.75
C GLN A 110 5.18 -11.95 12.43
N HIS A 111 4.07 -11.31 12.80
CA HIS A 111 2.72 -11.80 12.46
C HIS A 111 2.53 -11.90 10.94
N ASN A 112 2.81 -10.81 10.22
CA ASN A 112 2.66 -10.80 8.76
C ASN A 112 3.62 -11.78 8.08
N ILE A 113 4.87 -11.86 8.52
CA ILE A 113 5.86 -12.84 8.01
C ILE A 113 5.33 -14.27 8.20
N GLY A 114 4.85 -14.61 9.40
CA GLY A 114 4.26 -15.93 9.68
C GLY A 114 3.09 -16.23 8.76
N ALA A 115 2.14 -15.29 8.62
CA ALA A 115 1.01 -15.47 7.72
C ALA A 115 1.43 -15.63 6.25
N PHE A 116 2.45 -14.89 5.80
CA PHE A 116 2.97 -15.01 4.44
C PHE A 116 3.65 -16.35 4.20
N ASP A 117 4.46 -16.82 5.15
CA ASP A 117 5.18 -18.09 5.04
C ASP A 117 4.26 -19.30 5.14
N GLU A 118 3.29 -19.28 6.06
CA GLU A 118 2.26 -20.34 6.20
C GLU A 118 1.45 -20.55 4.92
N ASN A 119 1.29 -19.51 4.11
CA ASN A 119 0.54 -19.57 2.85
C ASN A 119 1.45 -19.68 1.61
N GLY A 120 2.77 -19.80 1.77
CA GLY A 120 3.72 -19.95 0.66
C GLY A 120 3.86 -18.69 -0.21
N VAL A 121 3.63 -17.50 0.35
CA VAL A 121 3.73 -16.22 -0.36
C VAL A 121 5.19 -15.95 -0.70
N ARG A 122 5.47 -15.68 -1.99
CA ARG A 122 6.81 -15.26 -2.46
C ARG A 122 6.84 -13.84 -2.98
N ARG A 123 5.76 -13.40 -3.62
CA ARG A 123 5.66 -12.11 -4.31
C ARG A 123 4.44 -11.34 -3.82
N ILE A 124 4.67 -10.11 -3.38
CA ILE A 124 3.66 -9.26 -2.75
C ILE A 124 3.50 -7.99 -3.58
N LEU A 125 2.29 -7.78 -4.09
CA LEU A 125 1.88 -6.54 -4.72
C LEU A 125 1.24 -5.62 -3.67
N THR A 126 1.64 -4.35 -3.65
CA THR A 126 0.96 -3.34 -2.81
C THR A 126 0.73 -2.02 -3.54
N THR A 127 -0.35 -1.33 -3.17
CA THR A 127 -0.69 0.01 -3.66
C THR A 127 -0.13 1.13 -2.81
N SER A 128 0.39 0.81 -1.62
CA SER A 128 0.88 1.81 -0.67
C SER A 128 2.40 1.93 -0.76
N PRO A 129 2.94 3.14 -1.04
CA PRO A 129 4.37 3.42 -0.93
C PRO A 129 4.95 3.11 0.46
N HIS A 130 4.16 3.30 1.51
CA HIS A 130 4.57 3.01 2.89
C HIS A 130 4.72 1.50 3.10
N CYS A 131 3.71 0.71 2.69
CA CYS A 131 3.78 -0.74 2.79
C CYS A 131 4.94 -1.29 1.93
N TYR A 132 5.12 -0.75 0.72
CA TYR A 132 6.23 -1.10 -0.16
C TYR A 132 7.58 -0.89 0.55
N HIS A 133 7.81 0.29 1.11
CA HIS A 133 9.06 0.58 1.79
C HIS A 133 9.29 -0.33 2.99
N THR A 134 8.27 -0.53 3.84
CA THR A 134 8.39 -1.35 5.04
C THR A 134 8.64 -2.81 4.73
N PHE A 135 7.90 -3.40 3.78
CA PHE A 135 8.15 -4.78 3.38
C PHE A 135 9.50 -4.96 2.69
N LYS A 136 9.93 -4.01 1.84
CA LYS A 136 11.17 -4.15 1.08
C LYS A 136 12.43 -3.87 1.91
N ASN A 137 12.38 -2.89 2.81
CA ASN A 137 13.59 -2.37 3.45
C ASN A 137 13.65 -2.66 4.96
N GLU A 138 12.51 -2.94 5.62
CA GLU A 138 12.46 -3.08 7.09
C GLU A 138 12.15 -4.52 7.52
N TYR A 139 11.30 -5.25 6.78
CA TYR A 139 11.02 -6.66 7.05
C TYR A 139 12.26 -7.58 6.92
N PRO A 140 13.24 -7.31 6.04
CA PRO A 140 14.47 -8.10 6.00
C PRO A 140 15.26 -8.12 7.32
N GLU A 141 15.10 -7.11 8.19
CA GLU A 141 15.70 -7.09 9.54
C GLU A 141 15.16 -8.21 10.44
N PHE A 142 14.01 -8.80 10.09
CA PHE A 142 13.37 -9.93 10.78
C PHE A 142 13.64 -11.27 10.11
N GLY A 143 14.64 -11.34 9.22
CA GLY A 143 15.09 -12.58 8.60
C GLY A 143 14.23 -13.04 7.43
N ARG A 144 13.34 -12.19 6.91
CA ARG A 144 12.50 -12.53 5.76
C ARG A 144 12.52 -11.48 4.66
N ASP A 145 12.91 -11.91 3.48
CA ASP A 145 12.88 -11.14 2.24
C ASP A 145 11.83 -11.73 1.29
N PHE A 146 11.01 -10.86 0.73
CA PHE A 146 9.94 -11.20 -0.22
C PHE A 146 10.13 -10.36 -1.49
N GLU A 147 9.66 -10.86 -2.63
CA GLU A 147 9.63 -10.05 -3.84
C GLU A 147 8.51 -9.01 -3.73
N ILE A 148 8.86 -7.79 -3.29
CA ILE A 148 7.91 -6.69 -3.13
C ILE A 148 7.81 -5.87 -4.41
N ILE A 149 6.59 -5.72 -4.92
CA ILE A 149 6.30 -4.96 -6.13
C ILE A 149 5.25 -3.89 -5.82
N HIS A 150 5.54 -2.63 -6.19
CA HIS A 150 4.53 -1.58 -6.14
C HIS A 150 3.64 -1.66 -7.39
N TYR A 151 2.34 -1.38 -7.24
CA TYR A 151 1.38 -1.49 -8.35
C TYR A 151 1.79 -0.69 -9.60
N THR A 152 2.50 0.43 -9.45
CA THR A 152 2.98 1.21 -10.59
C THR A 152 4.04 0.46 -11.39
N GLN A 153 4.94 -0.26 -10.73
CA GLN A 153 5.96 -1.06 -11.39
C GLN A 153 5.30 -2.23 -12.13
N TYR A 154 4.37 -2.89 -11.46
CA TYR A 154 3.65 -4.03 -12.02
C TYR A 154 2.79 -3.63 -13.23
N PHE A 155 2.01 -2.55 -13.11
CA PHE A 155 1.14 -2.10 -14.20
C PHE A 155 1.92 -1.53 -15.38
N ALA A 156 3.04 -0.82 -15.14
CA ALA A 156 3.92 -0.40 -16.22
C ALA A 156 4.44 -1.61 -17.01
N ARG A 157 4.85 -2.69 -16.31
CA ARG A 157 5.24 -3.96 -16.94
C ARG A 157 4.11 -4.57 -17.76
N LEU A 158 2.91 -4.69 -17.19
CA LEU A 158 1.75 -5.27 -17.88
C LEU A 158 1.30 -4.46 -19.11
N ILE A 159 1.48 -3.14 -19.10
CA ILE A 159 1.22 -2.27 -20.25
C ILE A 159 2.26 -2.52 -21.35
N ALA A 160 3.54 -2.63 -20.98
CA ALA A 160 4.62 -2.94 -21.93
C ALA A 160 4.47 -4.35 -22.54
N GLU A 161 3.94 -5.31 -21.77
CA GLU A 161 3.60 -6.67 -22.22
C GLU A 161 2.27 -6.73 -23.02
N GLU A 162 1.64 -5.59 -23.29
CA GLU A 162 0.33 -5.50 -23.95
C GLU A 162 -0.83 -6.23 -23.24
N ARG A 163 -0.66 -6.64 -21.98
CA ARG A 163 -1.71 -7.26 -21.15
C ARG A 163 -2.72 -6.26 -20.63
N ILE A 164 -2.34 -4.98 -20.54
CA ILE A 164 -3.25 -3.85 -20.28
C ILE A 164 -3.31 -2.99 -21.54
N LYS A 165 -4.50 -2.89 -22.14
CA LYS A 165 -4.77 -2.04 -23.31
C LYS A 165 -5.84 -1.01 -22.98
N PHE A 166 -5.56 0.26 -23.27
CA PHE A 166 -6.53 1.34 -23.10
C PHE A 166 -7.43 1.44 -24.35
N ASN A 167 -8.74 1.28 -24.16
CA ASN A 167 -9.73 1.33 -25.23
C ASN A 167 -10.53 2.65 -25.28
N LYS A 168 -10.27 3.58 -24.35
CA LYS A 168 -10.96 4.86 -24.24
C LYS A 168 -9.96 5.98 -24.09
N LYS A 169 -10.28 7.12 -24.70
CA LYS A 169 -9.56 8.37 -24.47
C LYS A 169 -10.05 9.01 -23.18
N LEU A 170 -9.13 9.47 -22.33
CA LEU A 170 -9.48 10.17 -21.09
C LEU A 170 -9.63 11.69 -21.30
N ASN A 171 -8.85 12.29 -22.22
CA ASN A 171 -8.87 13.72 -22.55
C ASN A 171 -8.78 14.62 -21.29
N LYS A 172 -7.82 14.33 -20.42
CA LYS A 172 -7.58 15.07 -19.17
C LYS A 172 -6.13 15.48 -19.06
N LYS A 173 -5.92 16.69 -18.53
CA LYS A 173 -4.63 17.17 -18.08
C LYS A 173 -4.46 16.81 -16.60
N VAL A 174 -3.37 16.13 -16.26
CA VAL A 174 -3.10 15.64 -14.91
C VAL A 174 -1.66 15.96 -14.50
N THR A 175 -1.44 16.04 -13.20
CA THR A 175 -0.10 16.07 -12.60
C THR A 175 0.08 14.86 -11.70
N TYR A 176 1.32 14.45 -11.49
CA TYR A 176 1.68 13.38 -10.57
C TYR A 176 2.40 13.94 -9.35
N HIS A 177 1.89 13.62 -8.17
CA HIS A 177 2.54 13.92 -6.90
C HIS A 177 3.40 12.73 -6.48
N ASP A 178 4.72 12.86 -6.57
CA ASP A 178 5.65 11.78 -6.24
C ASP A 178 5.61 11.47 -4.73
N PRO A 179 5.20 10.25 -4.33
CA PRO A 179 5.23 9.84 -2.93
C PRO A 179 6.68 9.71 -2.45
N CYS A 180 7.00 10.28 -1.29
CA CYS A 180 8.36 10.25 -0.76
C CYS A 180 8.92 8.83 -0.62
N TYR A 181 8.13 7.88 -0.10
CA TYR A 181 8.56 6.49 0.04
C TYR A 181 8.79 5.80 -1.29
N LEU A 182 8.01 6.10 -2.32
CA LEU A 182 8.22 5.47 -3.63
C LEU A 182 9.43 6.10 -4.35
N GLY A 183 9.49 7.44 -4.37
CA GLY A 183 10.54 8.20 -5.01
C GLY A 183 11.82 8.30 -4.18
N ARG A 184 11.86 9.16 -3.15
CA ARG A 184 13.09 9.49 -2.41
C ARG A 184 13.72 8.28 -1.70
N HIS A 185 12.91 7.33 -1.23
CA HIS A 185 13.42 6.16 -0.50
C HIS A 185 13.66 4.93 -1.37
N ASN A 186 12.99 4.80 -2.53
CA ASN A 186 13.06 3.58 -3.35
C ASN A 186 13.40 3.85 -4.83
N ASN A 187 13.64 5.10 -5.21
CA ASN A 187 14.05 5.56 -6.55
C ASN A 187 13.07 5.18 -7.68
N ILE A 188 11.79 5.04 -7.37
CA ILE A 188 10.73 4.71 -8.34
C ILE A 188 10.01 6.01 -8.73
N TYR A 189 10.31 6.49 -9.94
CA TYR A 189 9.76 7.73 -10.48
C TYR A 189 9.16 7.56 -11.88
N ASP A 190 9.66 6.62 -12.67
CA ASP A 190 9.35 6.57 -14.09
C ASP A 190 8.11 5.71 -14.37
N GLU A 191 7.92 4.62 -13.62
CA GLU A 191 6.82 3.68 -13.80
C GLU A 191 5.43 4.33 -13.65
N PRO A 192 5.16 5.21 -12.65
CA PRO A 192 3.90 5.96 -12.60
C PRO A 192 3.69 6.84 -13.85
N ARG A 193 4.76 7.45 -14.37
CA ARG A 193 4.72 8.34 -15.54
C ARG A 193 4.52 7.58 -16.83
N GLN A 194 5.12 6.40 -16.96
CA GLN A 194 4.93 5.47 -18.08
C GLN A 194 3.46 5.06 -18.18
N ILE A 195 2.84 4.68 -17.05
CA ILE A 195 1.40 4.38 -17.00
C ILE A 195 0.59 5.59 -17.48
N LEU A 196 0.81 6.77 -16.89
CA LEU A 196 0.02 7.96 -17.23
C LEU A 196 0.14 8.33 -18.72
N ARG A 197 1.35 8.32 -19.28
CA ARG A 197 1.60 8.63 -20.70
C ARG A 197 1.01 7.60 -21.66
N SER A 198 0.83 6.35 -21.22
CA SER A 198 0.24 5.31 -22.05
C SER A 198 -1.29 5.44 -22.21
N ILE A 199 -1.95 6.27 -21.41
CA ILE A 199 -3.40 6.49 -21.48
C ILE A 199 -3.73 7.44 -22.65
N PRO A 200 -4.51 7.01 -23.66
CA PRO A 200 -4.86 7.84 -24.81
C PRO A 200 -5.56 9.14 -24.39
N GLY A 201 -5.09 10.27 -24.93
CA GLY A 201 -5.63 11.60 -24.65
C GLY A 201 -5.32 12.15 -23.25
N LEU A 202 -4.51 11.48 -22.44
CA LEU A 202 -4.03 12.03 -21.17
C LEU A 202 -2.81 12.93 -21.43
N GLU A 203 -2.87 14.18 -20.95
CA GLU A 203 -1.73 15.11 -20.95
C GLU A 203 -1.12 15.15 -19.55
N LEU A 204 0.10 14.62 -19.40
CA LEU A 204 0.84 14.67 -18.15
C LEU A 204 1.65 15.97 -18.08
N VAL A 205 1.37 16.80 -17.08
CA VAL A 205 2.10 18.03 -16.79
C VAL A 205 2.72 17.94 -15.40
N GLU A 206 4.04 18.00 -15.35
CA GLU A 206 4.79 17.98 -14.10
C GLU A 206 4.62 19.28 -13.32
N MET A 207 4.56 19.17 -11.99
CA MET A 207 4.72 20.33 -11.11
C MET A 207 6.19 20.81 -11.13
N PRO A 208 6.45 22.10 -10.83
CA PRO A 208 7.81 22.61 -10.64
C PRO A 208 8.61 21.76 -9.63
N ASP A 209 7.97 21.41 -8.53
CA ASP A 209 8.49 20.51 -7.50
C ASP A 209 8.01 19.08 -7.77
N SER A 210 8.80 18.33 -8.54
CA SER A 210 8.54 16.93 -8.90
C SER A 210 9.75 16.04 -8.63
N ARG A 211 9.53 14.72 -8.73
CA ARG A 211 10.52 13.68 -8.44
C ARG A 211 11.14 13.86 -7.05
N GLN A 212 12.46 13.89 -6.95
CA GLN A 212 13.19 14.05 -5.69
C GLN A 212 12.86 15.38 -4.98
N LYS A 213 12.41 16.40 -5.73
CA LYS A 213 12.02 17.72 -5.20
C LYS A 213 10.55 17.80 -4.79
N SER A 214 9.75 16.74 -4.98
CA SER A 214 8.34 16.72 -4.62
C SER A 214 8.12 17.06 -3.16
N LEU A 215 7.16 17.96 -2.91
CA LEU A 215 6.79 18.40 -1.57
C LEU A 215 6.22 17.22 -0.75
N CYS A 216 6.44 17.24 0.56
CA CYS A 216 5.83 16.24 1.44
C CYS A 216 4.32 16.50 1.57
N CYS A 217 3.49 15.47 1.38
CA CYS A 217 2.05 15.57 1.64
C CYS A 217 1.69 15.67 3.13
N GLY A 218 2.65 15.45 4.03
CA GLY A 218 2.46 15.47 5.49
C GLY A 218 1.93 14.17 6.10
N GLY A 219 1.60 13.16 5.29
CA GLY A 219 1.03 11.90 5.80
C GLY A 219 2.05 10.93 6.43
N GLY A 220 3.31 10.99 6.02
CA GLY A 220 4.37 10.10 6.55
C GLY A 220 4.77 10.42 7.98
N GLY A 221 5.58 9.54 8.59
CA GLY A 221 6.07 9.74 9.96
C GLY A 221 4.95 9.68 11.02
N GLY A 222 3.81 9.07 10.70
CA GLY A 222 2.61 9.08 11.54
C GLY A 222 1.73 10.33 11.38
N GLY A 223 2.09 11.26 10.50
CA GLY A 223 1.34 12.50 10.26
C GLY A 223 -0.10 12.29 9.78
N ILE A 224 -0.37 11.18 9.07
CA ILE A 224 -1.72 10.79 8.66
C ILE A 224 -2.66 10.54 9.85
N TRP A 225 -2.11 10.23 11.03
CA TRP A 225 -2.85 9.99 12.26
C TRP A 225 -2.94 11.23 13.14
N LEU A 226 -2.34 12.36 12.75
CA LEU A 226 -2.38 13.59 13.51
C LEU A 226 -3.61 14.41 13.11
N ASP A 227 -4.37 14.86 14.11
CA ASP A 227 -5.43 15.82 13.89
C ASP A 227 -4.80 17.14 13.41
N THR A 228 -5.11 17.54 12.18
CA THR A 228 -4.78 18.89 11.68
C THR A 228 -6.00 19.78 11.90
N LYS A 229 -5.79 20.93 12.56
CA LYS A 229 -6.86 21.92 12.65
C LYS A 229 -7.25 22.32 11.24
N LYS A 230 -8.55 22.28 10.94
CA LYS A 230 -9.08 22.83 9.71
C LYS A 230 -8.65 24.31 9.66
N GLY A 231 -7.91 24.67 8.60
CA GLY A 231 -7.55 26.07 8.31
C GLY A 231 -8.77 26.89 7.94
#